data_AF-A0A7U9N6N9-F1
#
_entry.id   AF-A0A7U9N6N9-F1
#
_cell.length_a   1.000
_cell.length_b   1.000
_cell.length_c   1.000
_cell.angle_alpha   90.00
_cell.angle_beta   90.00
_cell.angle_gamma   90.00
#
_symmetry.space_group_name_H-M   'P 1'
#
loop_
_entity.id
_entity.type
_entity.pdbx_description
1 polymer ?
#
loop_
_entity_poly.entity_id
_entity_poly.type
_entity_poly.pdbx_seq_one_letter_code
_entity_poly.pdbx_strand_id
1 'polypeptide(L)'
;MRKIQIDWQIVVKFSELIKGMPEDKPIFVGQDKIYNSTVNDVLTRHCRACGISVISIHGLRHTHASLLLFAGVSIASVARRLGHASMTTTQKTYLHIIQELENKDVDLVMRTLSGL
;
A
#
# COMPACT_ATOMS: atom_id res chain seq x y z
N MET A 1 5.13 18.26 -2.97
CA MET A 1 4.01 17.45 -3.50
C MET A 1 4.58 16.21 -4.19
N ARG A 2 4.15 14.99 -3.81
CA ARG A 2 4.66 13.74 -4.41
C ARG A 2 3.79 13.31 -5.60
N LYS A 3 4.40 12.73 -6.63
CA LYS A 3 3.70 12.11 -7.78
C LYS A 3 3.77 10.60 -7.65
N ILE A 4 2.65 9.90 -7.82
CA ILE A 4 2.56 8.45 -7.70
C ILE A 4 2.02 7.90 -9.01
N GLN A 5 2.78 7.00 -9.62
CA GLN A 5 2.31 6.25 -10.78
C GLN A 5 1.23 5.25 -10.35
N ILE A 6 0.15 5.24 -11.09
CA ILE A 6 -0.99 4.33 -10.97
C ILE A 6 -1.11 3.53 -12.26
N ASP A 7 -1.51 2.27 -12.15
CA ASP A 7 -1.72 1.41 -13.30
C ASP A 7 -3.03 1.75 -14.03
N TRP A 8 -3.18 1.19 -15.23
CA TRP A 8 -4.33 1.47 -16.10
C TRP A 8 -5.66 1.04 -15.48
N GLN A 9 -5.71 -0.01 -14.64
CA GLN A 9 -6.96 -0.47 -14.03
C GLN A 9 -7.45 0.54 -13.01
N ILE A 10 -6.53 1.13 -12.23
CA ILE A 10 -6.87 2.23 -11.33
C ILE A 10 -7.33 3.45 -12.13
N VAL A 11 -6.66 3.79 -13.24
CA VAL A 11 -7.08 4.91 -14.10
C VAL A 11 -8.50 4.73 -14.61
N VAL A 12 -8.86 3.53 -15.10
CA VAL A 12 -10.22 3.22 -15.57
C VAL A 12 -11.24 3.40 -14.44
N LYS A 13 -10.99 2.81 -13.26
CA LYS A 13 -11.89 2.94 -12.11
C LYS A 13 -12.07 4.39 -11.66
N PHE A 14 -10.99 5.17 -11.65
CA PHE A 14 -11.08 6.59 -11.31
C PHE A 14 -11.82 7.38 -12.39
N SER A 15 -11.61 7.09 -13.68
CA SER A 15 -12.31 7.75 -14.78
C SER A 15 -13.82 7.53 -14.70
N GLU A 16 -14.25 6.32 -14.37
CA GLU A 16 -15.66 6.01 -14.12
C GLU A 16 -16.20 6.75 -12.89
N LEU A 17 -15.43 6.75 -11.79
CA LEU A 17 -15.81 7.39 -10.53
C LEU A 17 -15.99 8.91 -10.68
N ILE A 18 -15.12 9.58 -11.43
CA ILE A 18 -15.13 11.04 -11.57
C ILE A 18 -15.98 11.54 -12.74
N LYS A 19 -16.64 10.64 -13.47
CA LYS A 19 -17.43 11.00 -14.65
C LYS A 19 -18.53 11.99 -14.30
N GLY A 20 -18.49 13.19 -14.89
CA GLY A 20 -19.45 14.26 -14.64
C GLY A 20 -19.19 15.06 -13.36
N MET A 21 -18.08 14.82 -12.66
CA MET A 21 -17.66 15.65 -11.53
C MET A 21 -16.92 16.91 -12.00
N PRO A 22 -17.01 18.04 -11.29
CA PRO A 22 -16.23 19.25 -11.59
C PRO A 22 -14.72 19.02 -11.40
N GLU A 23 -13.89 19.51 -12.33
CA GLU A 23 -12.43 19.27 -12.35
C GLU A 23 -11.70 19.87 -11.14
N ASP A 24 -12.13 21.03 -10.66
CA ASP A 24 -11.48 21.76 -9.57
C ASP A 24 -12.04 21.43 -8.17
N LYS A 25 -12.82 20.35 -8.05
CA LYS A 25 -13.39 19.91 -6.76
C LYS A 25 -12.76 18.62 -6.26
N PRO A 26 -12.64 18.42 -4.93
CA PRO A 26 -12.09 17.19 -4.39
C PRO A 26 -13.01 15.98 -4.69
N ILE A 27 -12.40 14.81 -4.91
CA ILE A 27 -13.10 13.58 -5.35
C ILE A 27 -13.84 12.89 -4.19
N PHE A 28 -13.18 12.75 -3.03
CA PHE A 28 -13.72 12.00 -1.89
C PHE A 28 -14.30 12.93 -0.82
N VAL A 29 -15.46 13.54 -1.12
CA VAL A 29 -16.17 14.46 -0.21
C VAL A 29 -17.60 13.97 0.04
N GLY A 30 -18.01 14.01 1.30
CA GLY A 30 -19.40 13.75 1.71
C GLY A 30 -20.22 15.04 1.70
N GLN A 31 -21.54 14.91 1.84
CA GLN A 31 -22.39 16.07 2.15
C GLN A 31 -21.99 16.70 3.49
N ASP A 32 -21.63 15.84 4.46
CA ASP A 32 -21.08 16.23 5.75
C ASP A 32 -19.59 15.88 5.88
N LYS A 33 -18.98 16.36 6.97
CA LYS A 33 -17.59 16.08 7.31
C LYS A 33 -17.37 14.58 7.52
N ILE A 34 -16.45 14.01 6.74
CA ILE A 34 -16.03 12.61 6.87
C ILE A 34 -14.87 12.53 7.86
N TYR A 35 -15.01 11.71 8.89
CA TYR A 35 -13.95 11.42 9.86
C TYR A 35 -13.24 10.11 9.52
N ASN A 36 -12.01 9.96 10.00
CA ASN A 36 -11.27 8.71 9.85
C ASN A 36 -12.02 7.51 10.43
N SER A 37 -12.72 7.69 11.56
CA SER A 37 -13.57 6.65 12.17
C SER A 37 -14.65 6.19 11.19
N THR A 38 -15.34 7.14 10.54
CA THR A 38 -16.41 6.84 9.58
C THR A 38 -15.96 5.88 8.49
N VAL A 39 -14.78 6.12 7.90
CA VAL A 39 -14.26 5.25 6.82
C VAL A 39 -13.79 3.89 7.37
N ASN A 40 -13.21 3.85 8.58
CA ASN A 40 -12.82 2.60 9.23
C ASN A 40 -14.04 1.75 9.64
N ASP A 41 -15.14 2.38 10.07
CA ASP A 41 -16.38 1.68 10.42
C ASP A 41 -16.99 1.03 9.18
N VAL A 42 -17.01 1.77 8.06
CA VAL A 42 -17.43 1.23 6.76
C VAL A 42 -16.59 0.02 6.38
N LEU A 43 -15.25 0.14 6.41
CA LEU A 43 -14.36 -0.98 6.09
C LEU A 43 -14.57 -2.17 7.04
N THR A 44 -14.74 -1.92 8.34
CA THR A 44 -15.00 -2.95 9.35
C THR A 44 -16.26 -3.74 9.03
N ARG A 45 -17.36 -3.07 8.63
CA ARG A 45 -18.59 -3.75 8.23
C ARG A 45 -18.36 -4.65 7.01
N HIS A 46 -17.62 -4.18 6.01
CA HIS A 46 -17.31 -5.00 4.83
C HIS A 46 -16.43 -6.21 5.19
N CYS A 47 -15.38 -6.04 6.01
CA CYS A 47 -14.56 -7.16 6.47
C CYS A 47 -15.39 -8.23 7.17
N ARG A 48 -16.30 -7.82 8.08
CA ARG A 48 -17.19 -8.73 8.80
C ARG A 48 -18.16 -9.43 7.86
N ALA A 49 -18.76 -8.72 6.92
CA ALA A 49 -19.69 -9.29 5.93
C ALA A 49 -19.00 -10.34 5.03
N CYS A 50 -17.72 -10.14 4.72
CA CYS A 50 -16.92 -11.10 3.95
C CYS A 50 -16.33 -12.24 4.79
N GLY A 51 -16.49 -12.23 6.12
CA GLY A 51 -15.90 -13.24 7.02
C GLY A 51 -14.38 -13.19 7.11
N ILE A 52 -13.76 -12.03 6.88
CA ILE A 52 -12.30 -11.84 6.92
C ILE A 52 -11.86 -11.02 8.13
N SER A 53 -10.57 -11.11 8.47
CA SER A 53 -9.95 -10.28 9.51
C SER A 53 -10.20 -8.79 9.27
N VAL A 54 -10.63 -8.09 10.33
CA VAL A 54 -10.86 -6.65 10.29
C VAL A 54 -9.52 -5.92 10.21
N ILE A 55 -9.40 -5.03 9.23
CA ILE A 55 -8.25 -4.15 9.05
C ILE A 55 -8.69 -2.69 9.02
N SER A 56 -7.76 -1.78 9.31
CA SER A 56 -7.99 -0.34 9.20
C SER A 56 -7.61 0.20 7.82
N ILE A 57 -8.00 1.45 7.54
CA ILE A 57 -7.54 2.18 6.35
C ILE A 57 -6.01 2.34 6.35
N HIS A 58 -5.40 2.50 7.54
CA HIS A 58 -3.95 2.47 7.66
C HIS A 58 -3.39 1.05 7.42
N GLY A 59 -4.12 0.02 7.82
CA GLY A 59 -3.84 -1.38 7.50
C GLY A 59 -3.72 -1.61 5.99
N LEU A 60 -4.61 -1.02 5.17
CA LEU A 60 -4.48 -1.09 3.70
C LEU A 60 -3.16 -0.50 3.19
N ARG A 61 -2.68 0.59 3.80
CA ARG A 61 -1.36 1.17 3.48
C ARG A 61 -0.22 0.22 3.86
N HIS A 62 -0.34 -0.48 4.99
CA HIS A 62 0.62 -1.51 5.38
C HIS A 62 0.62 -2.68 4.40
N THR A 63 -0.55 -3.21 4.05
CA THR A 63 -0.70 -4.27 3.04
C THR A 63 -0.07 -3.88 1.71
N HIS A 64 -0.32 -2.65 1.23
CA HIS A 64 0.29 -2.13 0.01
C HIS A 64 1.83 -2.16 0.06
N ALA A 65 2.43 -1.76 1.18
CA ALA A 65 3.87 -1.78 1.34
C ALA A 65 4.43 -3.20 1.42
N SER A 66 3.77 -4.08 2.21
CA SER A 66 4.15 -5.48 2.35
C SER A 66 4.15 -6.20 1.01
N LEU A 67 3.09 -6.04 0.20
CA LEU A 67 2.99 -6.65 -1.13
C LEU A 67 4.12 -6.19 -2.06
N LEU A 68 4.47 -4.90 -2.04
CA LEU A 68 5.59 -4.40 -2.85
C LEU A 68 6.94 -4.98 -2.40
N LEU A 69 7.18 -5.08 -1.09
CA LEU A 69 8.40 -5.68 -0.57
C LEU A 69 8.49 -7.18 -0.95
N PHE A 70 7.41 -7.93 -0.79
CA PHE A 70 7.35 -9.34 -1.21
C PHE A 70 7.54 -9.53 -2.71
N ALA A 71 7.14 -8.56 -3.53
CA ALA A 71 7.39 -8.56 -4.96
C ALA A 71 8.84 -8.14 -5.34
N GLY A 72 9.72 -7.93 -4.36
CA GLY A 72 11.12 -7.56 -4.57
C GLY A 72 11.35 -6.07 -4.82
N VAL A 73 10.35 -5.21 -4.61
CA VAL A 73 10.55 -3.75 -4.75
C VAL A 73 11.43 -3.24 -3.61
N SER A 74 12.48 -2.51 -3.96
CA SER A 74 13.44 -2.01 -2.97
C SER A 74 12.78 -1.15 -1.90
N ILE A 75 13.27 -1.27 -0.66
CA ILE A 75 12.78 -0.51 0.49
C ILE A 75 12.79 1.00 0.26
N ALA A 76 13.82 1.52 -0.44
CA ALA A 76 13.92 2.92 -0.80
C ALA A 76 12.78 3.36 -1.72
N SER A 77 12.40 2.51 -2.68
CA SER A 77 11.29 2.77 -3.60
C SER A 77 9.95 2.72 -2.88
N VAL A 78 9.75 1.76 -1.98
CA VAL A 78 8.55 1.67 -1.14
C VAL A 78 8.44 2.91 -0.23
N ALA A 79 9.51 3.30 0.46
CA ALA A 79 9.52 4.48 1.33
C ALA A 79 9.15 5.76 0.58
N ARG A 80 9.74 5.97 -0.61
CA ARG A 80 9.45 7.11 -1.49
C ARG A 80 7.98 7.11 -1.95
N ARG A 81 7.45 5.93 -2.33
CA ARG A 81 6.04 5.78 -2.73
C ARG A 81 5.09 6.11 -1.59
N LEU A 82 5.39 5.69 -0.36
CA LEU A 82 4.59 5.98 0.83
C LEU A 82 4.74 7.43 1.32
N GLY A 83 5.73 8.16 0.85
CA GLY A 83 6.03 9.52 1.29
C GLY A 83 6.60 9.56 2.71
N HIS A 84 7.33 8.53 3.13
CA HIS A 84 8.07 8.58 4.40
C HIS A 84 9.27 9.51 4.24
N ALA A 85 9.42 10.47 5.17
CA ALA A 85 10.56 11.38 5.21
C ALA A 85 11.88 10.64 5.47
N SER A 86 11.82 9.49 6.14
CA SER A 86 12.97 8.62 6.42
C SER A 86 12.69 7.19 5.98
N MET A 87 13.65 6.59 5.27
CA MET A 87 13.64 5.17 4.93
C MET A 87 13.67 4.29 6.17
N THR A 88 14.29 4.77 7.25
CA THR A 88 14.38 4.07 8.54
C THR A 88 13.00 3.82 9.14
N THR A 89 12.01 4.70 8.91
CA THR A 89 10.62 4.45 9.33
C THR A 89 10.06 3.22 8.64
N THR A 90 10.20 3.13 7.30
CA THR A 90 9.78 1.95 6.53
C THR A 90 10.49 0.70 7.01
N GLN A 91 11.81 0.76 7.22
CA GLN A 91 12.60 -0.37 7.66
C GLN A 91 12.16 -0.90 9.02
N LYS A 92 11.96 -0.01 9.99
CA LYS A 92 11.47 -0.40 11.32
C LYS A 92 10.08 -1.03 11.26
N THR A 93 9.17 -0.49 10.46
CA THR A 93 7.80 -1.03 10.34
C THR A 93 7.76 -2.40 9.68
N TYR A 94 8.60 -2.65 8.67
CA TYR A 94 8.57 -3.88 7.88
C TYR A 94 9.77 -4.80 8.11
N LEU A 95 10.47 -4.65 9.24
CA LEU A 95 11.69 -5.39 9.56
C LEU A 95 11.49 -6.91 9.45
N HIS A 96 10.34 -7.43 9.89
CA HIS A 96 10.04 -8.85 9.81
C HIS A 96 10.00 -9.37 8.36
N ILE A 97 9.40 -8.60 7.44
CA ILE A 97 9.35 -8.95 6.01
C ILE A 97 10.74 -8.91 5.41
N ILE A 98 11.51 -7.87 5.76
CA ILE A 98 12.88 -7.71 5.28
C ILE A 98 13.74 -8.89 5.72
N GLN A 99 13.66 -9.31 6.98
CA GLN A 99 14.42 -10.46 7.48
C GLN A 99 14.04 -11.76 6.76
N GLU A 100 12.75 -11.95 6.46
CA GLU A 100 12.28 -13.12 5.71
C GLU A 100 12.83 -13.11 4.26
N LEU A 101 12.87 -11.94 3.62
CA LEU A 101 13.42 -11.77 2.28
C LEU A 101 14.94 -11.99 2.27
N GLU A 102 15.66 -11.45 3.25
CA GLU A 102 17.11 -11.65 3.39
C GLU A 102 17.48 -13.13 3.51
N ASN A 103 16.72 -13.91 4.27
CA ASN A 103 16.95 -15.36 4.37
C ASN A 103 16.79 -16.07 3.02
N LYS A 104 15.79 -15.67 2.22
CA LYS A 104 15.59 -16.20 0.85
C LYS A 104 16.73 -15.79 -0.09
N ASP A 105 17.24 -14.57 0.07
CA ASP A 105 18.35 -14.05 -0.73
C ASP A 105 19.65 -14.79 -0.43
N VAL A 106 19.92 -15.16 0.83
CA VAL A 106 21.09 -15.97 1.19
C VAL A 106 21.10 -17.31 0.43
N ASP A 107 19.97 -18.02 0.40
CA ASP A 107 19.86 -19.28 -0.34
C ASP A 107 20.11 -19.09 -1.84
N LEU A 108 19.56 -18.00 -2.42
CA LEU A 108 19.75 -17.67 -3.82
C LEU A 108 21.21 -17.33 -4.16
N VAL A 109 21.87 -16.55 -3.29
CA VAL A 109 23.29 -16.20 -3.43
C VAL A 109 24.15 -17.47 -3.38
N MET A 110 23.93 -18.35 -2.41
CA MET A 110 24.71 -19.60 -2.29
C MET A 110 24.54 -20.48 -3.53
N ARG A 111 23.33 -20.62 -4.07
CA ARG A 111 23.08 -21.38 -5.31
C ARG A 111 23.75 -20.74 -6.53
N THR A 112 23.68 -19.41 -6.65
CA THR A 112 24.25 -18.67 -7.79
C THR A 112 25.77 -18.75 -7.80
N LEU A 113 26.40 -18.62 -6.64
CA LEU A 113 27.86 -18.69 -6.49
C LEU A 113 28.40 -20.11 -6.60
N SER A 114 27.64 -21.13 -6.21
CA SER A 114 28.05 -22.55 -6.31
C SER A 114 27.83 -23.15 -7.70
N GLY A 115 27.09 -22.46 -8.57
CA GLY A 115 26.86 -22.84 -9.97
C GLY A 115 27.83 -22.20 -10.97
N LEU A 116 28.80 -21.42 -10.47
CA LEU A 116 30.00 -20.96 -11.18
C LEU A 116 31.18 -21.88 -10.82
#